data_AF-A0A2T1G0M9-F1
#
_entry.id   AF-A0A2T1G0M9-F1
#
_cell.length_a   1.000
_cell.length_b   1.000
_cell.length_c   1.000
_cell.angle_alpha   90.00
_cell.angle_beta   90.00
_cell.angle_gamma   90.00
#
_symmetry.space_group_name_H-M   'P 1'
#
loop_
_entity.id
_entity.type
_entity.pdbx_description
1 polymer ?
#
loop_
_entity_poly.entity_id
_entity_poly.type
_entity_poly.pdbx_seq_one_letter_code
_entity_poly.pdbx_strand_id
1 'polypeptide(L)'
;MVSREIHLISRPHGMPTAANFATVENELEPLPDGRVLVRNLYMSVDPYMRGRMNDVKSYVPPFQLGQPMEGSAVGEAVSYTHQ
;
A
#
# COMPACT_ATOMS: atom_id res chain seq x y z
N MET A 1 8.46 -14.76 -3.86
CA MET A 1 8.76 -14.06 -2.57
C MET A 1 7.42 -13.66 -1.97
N VAL A 2 7.23 -13.74 -0.65
CA VAL A 2 5.96 -13.33 -0.03
C VAL A 2 6.07 -11.90 0.46
N SER A 3 5.15 -11.04 0.01
CA SER A 3 4.96 -9.68 0.49
C SER A 3 3.92 -9.66 1.61
N ARG A 4 4.10 -8.79 2.60
CA ARG A 4 3.11 -8.55 3.65
C ARG A 4 2.57 -7.14 3.50
N GLU A 5 1.27 -7.03 3.25
CA GLU A 5 0.60 -5.82 2.82
C GLU A 5 -0.44 -5.39 3.87
N ILE A 6 -0.65 -4.08 3.99
CA ILE A 6 -1.76 -3.53 4.78
C ILE A 6 -2.85 -3.11 3.80
N HIS A 7 -4.03 -3.71 3.92
CA HIS A 7 -5.19 -3.42 3.09
C HIS A 7 -6.23 -2.67 3.91
N LEU A 8 -6.87 -1.66 3.30
CA LEU A 8 -8.09 -1.06 3.86
C LEU A 8 -9.27 -1.96 3.50
N ILE A 9 -9.98 -2.51 4.49
CA ILE A 9 -11.08 -3.47 4.25
C ILE A 9 -12.47 -2.87 4.53
N SER A 10 -12.53 -1.75 5.24
CA SER A 10 -13.76 -0.99 5.42
C SER A 10 -13.45 0.49 5.63
N ARG A 11 -14.39 1.37 5.26
CA ARG A 11 -14.22 2.82 5.41
C ARG A 11 -14.52 3.25 6.85
N PRO A 12 -13.61 3.96 7.54
CA PRO A 12 -13.82 4.36 8.92
C PRO A 12 -14.85 5.48 9.03
N HIS A 13 -15.83 5.31 9.92
CA HIS A 13 -16.67 6.39 10.41
C HIS A 13 -16.01 7.01 11.65
N GLY A 14 -15.55 8.25 11.54
CA GLY A 14 -14.74 8.90 12.59
C GLY A 14 -13.26 8.48 12.52
N MET A 15 -12.68 8.08 13.66
CA MET A 15 -11.29 7.65 13.72
C MET A 15 -11.12 6.23 13.18
N PRO A 16 -10.05 5.96 12.40
CA PRO A 16 -9.74 4.60 11.98
C PRO A 16 -9.40 3.72 13.18
N THR A 17 -9.81 2.46 13.10
CA THR A 17 -9.53 1.42 14.09
C THR A 17 -8.81 0.25 13.40
N ALA A 18 -8.23 -0.66 14.18
CA ALA A 18 -7.60 -1.85 13.63
C ALA A 18 -8.56 -2.69 12.76
N ALA A 19 -9.87 -2.69 13.06
CA ALA A 19 -10.89 -3.40 12.30
C ALA A 19 -11.12 -2.85 10.88
N ASN A 20 -10.59 -1.68 10.56
CA ASN A 20 -10.64 -1.13 9.21
C ASN A 20 -9.56 -1.70 8.29
N PHE A 21 -8.60 -2.45 8.82
CA PHE A 21 -7.45 -2.95 8.09
C PHE A 21 -7.31 -4.46 8.17
N ALA A 22 -6.69 -5.04 7.15
CA ALA A 22 -6.20 -6.41 7.17
C ALA A 22 -4.72 -6.44 6.85
N THR A 23 -4.00 -7.37 7.46
CA THR A 23 -2.67 -7.78 7.01
C THR A 23 -2.82 -8.95 6.06
N VAL A 24 -2.35 -8.79 4.84
CA VAL A 24 -2.48 -9.79 3.77
C VAL A 24 -1.09 -10.25 3.35
N GLU A 25 -0.91 -11.55 3.20
CA GLU A 25 0.27 -12.13 2.57
C GLU A 25 -0.03 -12.35 1.09
N ASN A 26 0.90 -11.92 0.24
CA ASN A 26 0.74 -11.97 -1.21
C ASN A 26 2.00 -12.56 -1.85
N GLU A 27 1.83 -13.59 -2.68
CA GLU A 27 2.94 -14.14 -3.44
C GLU A 27 3.27 -13.22 -4.61
N LEU A 28 4.49 -12.68 -4.60
CA LEU A 28 4.98 -11.83 -5.66
C LEU A 28 5.27 -12.64 -6.92
N GLU A 29 4.64 -12.23 -8.01
CA GLU A 29 4.93 -12.71 -9.36
C GLU A 29 6.38 -12.40 -9.76
N PRO A 30 6.94 -13.13 -10.76
CA PRO A 30 8.23 -12.79 -11.35
C PRO A 30 8.27 -11.33 -11.81
N LEU A 31 9.39 -10.66 -11.55
CA LEU A 31 9.56 -9.24 -11.88
C LEU A 31 9.51 -9.03 -13.40
N PRO A 32 8.54 -8.25 -13.94
CA PRO A 32 8.46 -7.97 -15.37
C PRO A 32 9.64 -7.14 -15.87
N ASP A 33 9.85 -7.07 -17.19
CA ASP A 33 10.92 -6.28 -17.81
C ASP A 33 10.80 -4.77 -17.51
N GLY A 34 11.96 -4.11 -17.33
CA GLY A 34 12.05 -2.68 -17.02
C GLY A 34 11.48 -2.29 -15.65
N ARG A 35 11.46 -3.21 -14.68
CA ARG A 35 10.94 -2.97 -13.32
C ARG A 35 12.04 -3.11 -12.27
N VAL A 36 11.79 -2.52 -11.11
CA VAL A 36 12.59 -2.67 -9.89
C VAL A 36 11.71 -3.30 -8.82
N LEU A 37 12.27 -4.26 -8.07
CA LEU A 37 11.67 -4.77 -6.85
C LEU A 37 12.35 -4.09 -5.66
N VAL A 38 11.54 -3.43 -4.83
CA VAL A 38 12.00 -2.75 -3.61
C VAL A 38 11.50 -3.50 -2.38
N ARG A 39 12.42 -3.83 -1.47
CA ARG A 39 12.06 -4.25 -0.11
C ARG A 39 11.87 -3.00 0.74
N ASN A 40 10.62 -2.64 1.00
CA ASN A 40 10.30 -1.52 1.89
C ASN A 40 10.77 -1.81 3.32
N LEU A 41 11.54 -0.89 3.90
CA LEU A 41 12.05 -0.98 5.27
C LEU A 41 11.26 -0.09 6.23
N TYR A 42 10.90 1.10 5.76
CA TYR A 42 10.14 2.10 6.53
C TYR A 42 9.03 2.68 5.65
N MET A 43 7.88 2.94 6.26
CA MET A 43 6.73 3.58 5.61
C MET A 43 6.34 4.81 6.43
N SER A 44 6.06 5.91 5.74
CA SER A 44 5.50 7.11 6.37
C SER A 44 4.02 6.90 6.69
N VAL A 45 3.58 7.39 7.84
CA VAL A 45 2.17 7.43 8.22
C VAL A 45 1.77 8.88 8.40
N ASP A 46 1.09 9.42 7.40
CA ASP A 46 0.83 10.85 7.29
C ASP A 46 -0.65 11.18 7.41
N PRO A 47 -1.02 12.37 7.94
CA PRO A 47 -2.42 12.78 8.06
C PRO A 47 -3.23 12.73 6.76
N TYR A 48 -2.60 12.96 5.59
CA TYR A 48 -3.31 12.93 4.29
C TYR A 48 -3.93 11.56 3.99
N MET A 49 -3.35 10.47 4.53
CA MET A 49 -3.85 9.11 4.33
C MET A 49 -5.30 8.97 4.85
N ARG A 50 -5.68 9.71 5.90
CA ARG A 50 -7.05 9.68 6.43
C ARG A 50 -8.07 10.14 5.40
N GLY A 51 -7.74 11.16 4.60
CA GLY A 51 -8.61 11.65 3.53
C GLY A 51 -8.84 10.59 2.47
N ARG A 52 -7.80 9.84 2.11
CA ARG A 52 -7.85 8.75 1.12
C ARG A 52 -8.66 7.53 1.59
N MET A 53 -8.94 7.38 2.89
CA MET A 53 -9.81 6.30 3.38
C MET A 53 -11.30 6.54 3.06
N ASN A 54 -11.70 7.78 2.75
CA ASN A 54 -13.06 8.13 2.38
C ASN A 54 -13.27 7.99 0.86
N ASP A 55 -14.47 7.57 0.43
CA ASP A 55 -14.83 7.49 -0.99
C ASP A 55 -15.32 8.83 -1.54
N VAL A 56 -14.45 9.84 -1.51
CA VAL A 56 -14.80 11.19 -1.94
C VAL A 56 -13.78 11.69 -2.94
N LYS A 57 -14.26 12.51 -3.89
CA LYS A 57 -13.41 13.13 -4.89
C LYS A 57 -12.32 13.96 -4.19
N SER A 58 -11.07 13.69 -4.54
CA SER A 58 -9.88 14.40 -4.06
C SER A 58 -8.85 14.48 -5.19
N TYR A 59 -7.81 15.29 -4.99
CA TYR A 59 -6.68 15.41 -5.93
C TYR A 59 -5.80 14.15 -5.94
N VAL A 60 -5.80 13.38 -4.84
CA VAL A 60 -5.23 12.02 -4.82
C VAL A 60 -6.38 11.02 -4.71
N PRO A 61 -6.42 9.97 -5.55
CA PRO A 61 -7.45 8.94 -5.49
C PRO A 61 -7.57 8.29 -4.09
N PRO A 62 -8.80 7.94 -3.67
CA PRO A 62 -9.01 7.13 -2.47
C PRO A 62 -8.27 5.80 -2.53
N PHE A 63 -7.96 5.24 -1.37
CA PHE A 63 -7.58 3.84 -1.25
C PHE A 63 -8.75 2.96 -1.70
N GLN A 64 -8.43 1.95 -2.50
CA GLN A 64 -9.35 0.90 -2.91
C GLN A 64 -9.50 -0.11 -1.78
N LEU A 65 -10.73 -0.58 -1.55
CA LEU A 65 -10.98 -1.59 -0.53
C LEU A 65 -10.40 -2.94 -0.98
N GLY A 66 -9.78 -3.66 -0.05
CA GLY A 66 -9.16 -4.97 -0.31
C GLY A 66 -7.95 -4.90 -1.24
N GLN A 67 -7.29 -3.75 -1.31
CA GLN A 67 -6.04 -3.55 -2.05
C GLN A 67 -4.95 -3.02 -1.10
N PRO A 68 -3.66 -3.20 -1.45
CA PRO A 68 -2.56 -2.62 -0.69
C PRO A 68 -2.72 -1.10 -0.57
N MET A 69 -2.54 -0.60 0.65
CA MET A 69 -2.46 0.84 0.87
C MET A 69 -1.11 1.38 0.38
N GLU A 70 -1.17 2.56 -0.25
CA GLU A 70 0.00 3.25 -0.80
C GLU A 70 0.44 4.39 0.12
N GLY A 71 1.76 4.62 0.19
CA GLY A 71 2.35 5.73 0.92
C GLY A 71 3.83 5.91 0.57
N SER A 72 4.42 6.97 1.09
CA SER A 72 5.86 7.20 0.95
C SER A 72 6.62 6.17 1.78
N ALA A 73 7.70 5.63 1.22
CA ALA A 73 8.52 4.61 1.88
C ALA A 73 10.00 4.81 1.57
N VAL A 74 10.84 4.28 2.45
CA VAL A 74 12.27 4.06 2.20
C VAL A 74 12.50 2.56 2.16
N GLY A 75 13.17 2.10 1.11
CA GLY A 75 13.44 0.69 0.88
C GLY A 75 14.71 0.46 0.08
N GLU A 76 15.12 -0.80 0.04
CA GLU A 76 16.30 -1.26 -0.70
C GLU A 76 15.85 -1.90 -2.01
N ALA A 77 16.50 -1.54 -3.12
CA ALA A 77 16.33 -2.27 -4.38
C ALA A 77 16.98 -3.65 -4.24
N VAL A 78 16.19 -4.71 -4.36
CA VAL A 78 16.65 -6.11 -4.19
C VAL A 78 16.82 -6.85 -5.51
N SER A 79 16.12 -6.40 -6.56
CA SER A 79 16.34 -6.86 -7.94
C SER A 79 15.81 -5.84 -8.94
N TYR A 80 16.29 -5.93 -10.17
CA TYR A 80 15.82 -5.11 -11.29
C TYR A 80 15.95 -5.88 -12.60
N THR A 81 15.13 -5.52 -13.58
CA THR A 81 15.19 -6.02 -14.96
C THR A 81 15.41 -4.84 -15.90
N HIS A 82 16.08 -5.10 -17.02
CA HIS A 82 16.25 -4.14 -18.12
C HIS A 82 15.44 -4.60 -19.32
N GLN A 83 15.08 -3.67 -20.21
CA GLN A 83 14.44 -4.00 -21.49
C GLN A 83 15.41 -4.67 -22.46
#